data_AF-A0A1Z9DVT0-F1
#
_entry.id   AF-A0A1Z9DVT0-F1
#
_cell.length_a   1.000
_cell.length_b   1.000
_cell.length_c   1.000
_cell.angle_alpha   90.00
_cell.angle_beta   90.00
_cell.angle_gamma   90.00
#
_symmetry.space_group_name_H-M   'P 1'
#
loop_
_entity.id
_entity.type
_entity.pdbx_description
1 polymer ?
#
loop_
_entity_poly.entity_id
_entity_poly.type
_entity_poly.pdbx_seq_one_letter_code
_entity_poly.pdbx_strand_id
1 'polypeptide(L)'
;MKISTTSLLLVLASTPAFSALACDVPVAPPTPDGSSATLEEMVAAQGEVKAFQAANAEYLECVDDQMASEKAAIDEGDDSAEERYALAAADYNAAVSREERVAADFNTAIRAYKAANPD
;
A
#
# COMPACT_ATOMS: atom_id res chain seq x y z
N MET A 1 -55.92 -38.68 -14.20
CA MET A 1 -55.59 -37.75 -13.10
C MET A 1 -54.08 -37.53 -13.11
N LYS A 2 -53.62 -36.34 -13.48
CA LYS A 2 -52.21 -35.92 -13.53
C LYS A 2 -51.91 -35.21 -12.21
N ILE A 3 -50.85 -35.61 -11.51
CA ILE A 3 -50.35 -34.88 -10.34
C ILE A 3 -48.95 -34.39 -10.70
N SER A 4 -48.82 -33.08 -10.74
CA SER A 4 -47.69 -32.33 -11.29
C SER A 4 -46.55 -32.27 -10.27
N THR A 5 -45.34 -32.66 -10.70
CA THR A 5 -44.09 -32.45 -9.96
C THR A 5 -43.68 -30.98 -10.07
N THR A 6 -43.79 -30.23 -8.97
CA THR A 6 -43.34 -28.83 -8.92
C THR A 6 -41.86 -28.81 -8.52
N SER A 7 -40.97 -28.56 -9.48
CA SER A 7 -39.55 -28.32 -9.24
C SER A 7 -39.35 -26.97 -8.57
N LEU A 8 -38.80 -26.97 -7.36
CA LEU A 8 -38.40 -25.77 -6.63
C LEU A 8 -37.00 -25.35 -7.11
N LEU A 9 -36.93 -24.36 -7.99
CA LEU A 9 -35.68 -23.73 -8.43
C LEU A 9 -35.24 -22.72 -7.36
N LEU A 10 -34.20 -23.09 -6.59
CA LEU A 10 -33.51 -22.21 -5.66
C LEU A 10 -32.47 -21.39 -6.43
N VAL A 11 -32.79 -20.12 -6.72
CA VAL A 11 -31.83 -19.18 -7.33
C VAL A 11 -30.88 -18.69 -6.24
N LEU A 12 -29.64 -19.17 -6.30
CA LEU A 12 -28.57 -18.72 -5.42
C LEU A 12 -28.08 -17.35 -5.93
N ALA A 13 -28.54 -16.27 -5.29
CA ALA A 13 -28.03 -14.93 -5.57
C ALA A 13 -26.58 -14.84 -5.07
N SER A 14 -25.62 -14.89 -6.00
CA SER A 14 -24.23 -14.57 -5.72
C SER A 14 -24.10 -13.07 -5.51
N THR A 15 -24.18 -12.62 -4.26
CA THR A 15 -23.73 -11.27 -3.89
C THR A 15 -22.21 -11.22 -4.10
N PRO A 16 -21.67 -10.27 -4.89
CA PRO A 16 -20.23 -10.07 -4.93
C PRO A 16 -19.81 -9.62 -3.52
N ALA A 17 -19.04 -10.47 -2.84
CA ALA A 17 -18.35 -10.07 -1.63
C ALA A 17 -17.24 -9.10 -2.06
N PHE A 18 -17.55 -7.80 -2.10
CA PHE A 18 -16.54 -6.79 -1.94
C PHE A 18 -16.07 -6.88 -0.49
N SER A 19 -15.12 -7.79 -0.23
CA SER A 19 -14.25 -7.63 0.91
C SER A 19 -13.57 -6.28 0.71
N ALA A 20 -13.88 -5.30 1.55
CA ALA A 20 -13.03 -4.13 1.72
C ALA A 20 -11.65 -4.68 2.14
N LEU A 21 -10.78 -4.89 1.16
CA LEU A 21 -9.40 -5.25 1.41
C LEU A 21 -8.80 -4.02 2.08
N ALA A 22 -8.42 -4.14 3.36
CA ALA A 22 -7.65 -3.11 4.01
C ALA A 22 -6.37 -2.90 3.21
N CYS A 23 -5.96 -1.64 2.99
CA CYS A 23 -4.74 -1.34 2.25
C CYS A 23 -3.52 -1.88 3.01
N ASP A 24 -2.74 -2.74 2.36
CA ASP A 24 -1.58 -3.39 2.97
C ASP A 24 -0.40 -2.41 3.08
N VAL A 25 -0.16 -1.89 4.28
CA VAL A 25 0.94 -0.95 4.54
C VAL A 25 2.29 -1.65 4.31
N PRO A 26 3.16 -1.16 3.39
CA PRO A 26 4.42 -1.82 3.13
C PRO A 26 5.39 -1.66 4.30
N VAL A 27 6.31 -2.61 4.47
CA VAL A 27 7.39 -2.51 5.46
C VAL A 27 8.60 -1.86 4.81
N ALA A 28 9.12 -0.79 5.41
CA ALA A 28 10.34 -0.14 4.93
C ALA A 28 11.53 -1.11 4.99
N PRO A 29 12.37 -1.16 3.95
CA PRO A 29 13.53 -2.04 3.93
C PRO A 29 14.60 -1.54 4.92
N PRO A 30 15.49 -2.42 5.39
CA PRO A 30 16.63 -1.99 6.19
C PRO A 30 17.56 -1.09 5.39
N THR A 31 18.07 -0.02 6.02
CA THR A 31 19.09 0.84 5.42
C THR A 31 20.46 0.18 5.53
N PRO A 32 21.21 0.00 4.42
CA PRO A 32 22.56 -0.55 4.48
C PRO A 32 23.54 0.47 5.10
N ASP A 33 24.54 -0.02 5.85
CA ASP A 33 25.66 0.82 6.27
C ASP A 33 26.65 0.98 5.11
N GLY A 34 26.50 2.06 4.36
CA GLY A 34 27.37 2.35 3.23
C GLY A 34 28.86 2.45 3.58
N SER A 35 29.24 2.71 4.84
CA SER A 35 30.66 2.81 5.20
C SER A 35 31.38 1.46 5.25
N SER A 36 30.64 0.36 5.37
CA SER A 36 31.17 -1.00 5.52
C SER A 36 30.56 -2.01 4.55
N ALA A 37 29.48 -1.67 3.85
CA ALA A 37 28.81 -2.54 2.90
C ALA A 37 29.69 -2.86 1.67
N THR A 38 29.51 -4.07 1.16
CA THR A 38 30.01 -4.55 -0.13
C THR A 38 29.16 -3.99 -1.29
N LEU A 39 29.67 -4.11 -2.52
CA LEU A 39 28.89 -3.72 -3.70
C LEU A 39 27.62 -4.58 -3.82
N GLU A 40 27.74 -5.88 -3.58
CA GLU A 40 26.63 -6.83 -3.61
C GLU A 40 25.52 -6.43 -2.61
N GLU A 41 25.89 -6.07 -1.38
CA GLU A 41 24.93 -5.60 -0.37
C GLU A 41 24.25 -4.28 -0.77
N MET A 42 24.99 -3.34 -1.35
CA MET A 42 24.41 -2.08 -1.84
C MET A 42 23.44 -2.31 -3.01
N VAL A 43 23.73 -3.27 -3.90
CA VAL A 43 22.84 -3.66 -5.00
C VAL A 43 21.60 -4.40 -4.47
N ALA A 44 21.76 -5.29 -3.49
CA ALA A 44 20.62 -5.95 -2.84
C ALA A 44 19.69 -4.93 -2.18
N ALA A 45 20.25 -3.98 -1.41
CA ALA A 45 19.49 -2.90 -0.79
C ALA A 45 18.77 -2.02 -1.83
N GLN A 46 19.38 -1.75 -3.00
CA GLN A 46 18.68 -1.06 -4.10
C GLN A 46 17.45 -1.85 -4.57
N GLY A 47 17.57 -3.17 -4.67
CA GLY A 47 16.47 -4.05 -5.04
C GLY A 47 15.32 -3.99 -4.03
N GLU A 48 15.65 -4.03 -2.74
CA GLU A 48 14.66 -3.90 -1.65
C GLU A 48 13.98 -2.54 -1.64
N VAL A 49 14.74 -1.45 -1.83
CA VAL A 49 14.17 -0.10 -2.00
C VAL A 49 13.18 -0.08 -3.15
N LYS A 50 13.55 -0.59 -4.34
CA LYS A 50 12.65 -0.65 -5.51
C LYS A 50 11.39 -1.45 -5.25
N ALA A 51 11.51 -2.62 -4.59
CA ALA A 51 10.37 -3.44 -4.22
C ALA A 51 9.44 -2.70 -3.25
N PHE A 52 10.01 -1.97 -2.30
CA PHE A 52 9.27 -1.11 -1.40
C PHE A 52 8.53 0.01 -2.14
N GLN A 53 9.15 0.71 -3.08
CA GLN A 53 8.48 1.80 -3.81
C GLN A 53 7.30 1.27 -4.63
N ALA A 54 7.44 0.08 -5.22
CA ALA A 54 6.35 -0.57 -5.96
C ALA A 54 5.17 -0.89 -5.03
N ALA A 55 5.44 -1.55 -3.90
CA ALA A 55 4.40 -1.86 -2.91
C ALA A 55 3.78 -0.59 -2.30
N ASN A 56 4.57 0.46 -2.09
CA ASN A 56 4.08 1.74 -1.56
C ASN A 56 3.23 2.50 -2.58
N ALA A 57 3.51 2.37 -3.88
CA ALA A 57 2.64 2.91 -4.93
C ALA A 57 1.27 2.20 -4.96
N GLU A 58 1.26 0.86 -4.89
CA GLU A 58 0.02 0.08 -4.78
C GLU A 58 -0.79 0.44 -3.52
N TYR A 59 -0.10 0.64 -2.39
CA TYR A 59 -0.72 1.13 -1.16
C TYR A 59 -1.36 2.51 -1.32
N LEU A 60 -0.63 3.47 -1.91
CA LEU A 60 -1.13 4.83 -2.10
C LEU A 60 -2.35 4.87 -3.02
N GLU A 61 -2.38 4.06 -4.08
CA GLU A 61 -3.55 3.90 -4.96
C GLU A 61 -4.76 3.37 -4.18
N CYS A 62 -4.56 2.33 -3.35
CA CYS A 62 -5.62 1.80 -2.50
C CYS A 62 -6.16 2.84 -1.49
N VAL A 63 -5.28 3.62 -0.86
CA VAL A 63 -5.70 4.65 0.10
C VAL A 63 -6.42 5.81 -0.61
N ASP A 64 -6.01 6.16 -1.83
CA ASP A 64 -6.70 7.17 -2.64
C ASP A 64 -8.13 6.71 -3.01
N ASP A 65 -8.29 5.44 -3.41
CA ASP A 65 -9.61 4.84 -3.63
C ASP A 65 -10.47 4.83 -2.36
N GLN A 66 -9.86 4.54 -1.19
CA GLN A 66 -10.55 4.66 0.10
C GLN A 66 -11.00 6.10 0.34
N MET A 67 -10.12 7.09 0.16
CA MET A 67 -10.48 8.50 0.30
C MET A 67 -11.61 8.91 -0.66
N ALA A 68 -11.61 8.42 -1.90
CA ALA A 68 -12.67 8.67 -2.86
C ALA A 68 -14.02 8.05 -2.42
N SER A 69 -13.99 6.83 -1.87
CA SER A 69 -15.17 6.18 -1.30
C SER A 69 -15.72 6.96 -0.10
N GLU A 70 -14.85 7.40 0.81
CA GLU A 70 -15.28 8.18 1.97
C GLU A 70 -15.81 9.56 1.56
N LYS A 71 -15.20 10.19 0.55
CA LYS A 71 -15.69 11.43 -0.06
C LYS A 71 -17.12 11.27 -0.58
N ALA A 72 -17.45 10.15 -1.21
CA ALA A 72 -18.80 9.85 -1.68
C ALA A 72 -19.78 9.63 -0.50
N ALA A 73 -19.36 8.91 0.55
CA ALA A 73 -20.17 8.71 1.74
C ALA A 73 -20.49 10.03 2.48
N ILE A 74 -19.53 10.98 2.52
CA ILE A 74 -19.78 12.35 3.01
C ILE A 74 -20.89 13.02 2.19
N ASP A 75 -20.83 12.92 0.86
CA ASP A 75 -21.83 13.54 -0.04
C ASP A 75 -23.22 12.90 0.11
N GLU A 76 -23.29 11.64 0.58
CA GLU A 76 -24.53 10.92 0.92
C GLU A 76 -25.05 11.20 2.35
N GLY A 77 -24.30 11.94 3.16
CA GLY A 77 -24.67 12.34 4.51
C GLY A 77 -24.26 11.37 5.63
N ASP A 78 -23.22 10.56 5.42
CA ASP A 78 -22.61 9.77 6.50
C ASP A 78 -21.73 10.68 7.39
N ASP A 79 -22.25 11.06 8.55
CA ASP A 79 -21.57 11.89 9.56
C ASP A 79 -20.22 11.31 10.04
N SER A 80 -19.99 10.00 9.89
CA SER A 80 -18.74 9.34 10.29
C SER A 80 -17.69 9.26 9.18
N ALA A 81 -18.06 9.56 7.94
CA ALA A 81 -17.16 9.47 6.79
C ALA A 81 -16.09 10.56 6.78
N GLU A 82 -16.35 11.73 7.37
CA GLU A 82 -15.34 12.80 7.50
C GLU A 82 -14.12 12.35 8.31
N GLU A 83 -14.34 11.65 9.43
CA GLU A 83 -13.25 11.12 10.25
C GLU A 83 -12.49 10.01 9.52
N ARG A 84 -13.19 9.11 8.84
CA ARG A 84 -12.54 8.04 8.04
C ARG A 84 -11.72 8.61 6.89
N TYR A 85 -12.22 9.64 6.20
CA TYR A 85 -11.47 10.35 5.16
C TYR A 85 -10.20 10.99 5.75
N ALA A 86 -10.31 11.65 6.92
CA ALA A 86 -9.16 12.28 7.56
C ALA A 86 -8.09 11.26 7.98
N LEU A 87 -8.49 10.07 8.45
CA LEU A 87 -7.58 8.97 8.75
C LEU A 87 -6.89 8.45 7.50
N ALA A 88 -7.62 8.19 6.41
CA ALA A 88 -7.05 7.75 5.14
C ALA A 88 -6.05 8.78 4.57
N ALA A 89 -6.38 10.07 4.64
CA ALA A 89 -5.48 11.14 4.23
C ALA A 89 -4.20 11.22 5.11
N ALA A 90 -4.32 10.99 6.42
CA ALA A 90 -3.17 10.90 7.31
C ALA A 90 -2.27 9.70 6.95
N ASP A 91 -2.87 8.56 6.66
CA ASP A 91 -2.16 7.34 6.24
C ASP A 91 -1.45 7.51 4.90
N TYR A 92 -2.08 8.17 3.93
CA TYR A 92 -1.46 8.54 2.64
C TYR A 92 -0.21 9.40 2.88
N ASN A 93 -0.33 10.46 3.67
CA ASN A 93 0.78 11.36 3.98
C ASN A 93 1.91 10.67 4.75
N ALA A 94 1.57 9.75 5.66
CA ALA A 94 2.54 8.93 6.37
C ALA A 94 3.29 7.99 5.42
N ALA A 95 2.59 7.44 4.42
CA ALA A 95 3.22 6.59 3.41
C ALA A 95 4.18 7.35 2.50
N VAL A 96 3.81 8.55 2.06
CA VAL A 96 4.72 9.46 1.32
C VAL A 96 5.94 9.81 2.17
N SER A 97 5.75 10.18 3.44
CA SER A 97 6.85 10.53 4.35
C SER A 97 7.83 9.37 4.58
N ARG A 98 7.31 8.14 4.64
CA ARG A 98 8.13 6.92 4.72
C ARG A 98 8.96 6.71 3.45
N GLU A 99 8.35 6.88 2.27
CA GLU A 99 9.04 6.79 0.98
C GLU A 99 10.22 7.76 0.90
N GLU A 100 9.98 9.03 1.25
CA GLU A 100 11.01 10.06 1.26
C GLU A 100 12.16 9.71 2.20
N ARG A 101 11.86 9.14 3.38
CA ARG A 101 12.88 8.69 4.33
C ARG A 101 13.71 7.55 3.77
N VAL A 102 13.07 6.51 3.23
CA VAL A 102 13.78 5.36 2.62
C VAL A 102 14.70 5.84 1.49
N ALA A 103 14.23 6.75 0.65
CA ALA A 103 15.04 7.34 -0.42
C ALA A 103 16.22 8.17 0.13
N ALA A 104 16.00 9.00 1.16
CA ALA A 104 17.04 9.81 1.77
C ALA A 104 18.13 8.96 2.45
N ASP A 105 17.70 7.91 3.16
CA ASP A 105 18.58 6.98 3.86
C ASP A 105 19.44 6.20 2.86
N PHE A 106 18.84 5.65 1.81
CA PHE A 106 19.57 4.92 0.77
C PHE A 106 20.56 5.83 0.02
N ASN A 107 20.18 7.07 -0.31
CA ASN A 107 21.09 8.04 -0.90
C ASN A 107 22.27 8.40 0.01
N THR A 108 22.05 8.42 1.32
CA THR A 108 23.11 8.62 2.31
C THR A 108 24.05 7.42 2.34
N ALA A 109 23.52 6.21 2.32
CA ALA A 109 24.33 4.99 2.21
C ALA A 109 25.16 4.95 0.92
N ILE A 110 24.60 5.33 -0.23
CA ILE A 110 25.35 5.43 -1.50
C ILE A 110 26.54 6.40 -1.37
N ARG A 111 26.34 7.56 -0.75
CA ARG A 111 27.42 8.54 -0.55
C ARG A 111 28.51 7.99 0.36
N ALA A 112 28.14 7.32 1.46
CA ALA A 112 29.09 6.68 2.36
C ALA A 112 29.89 5.57 1.65
N TYR A 113 29.22 4.73 0.85
CA TYR A 113 29.87 3.68 0.06
C TYR A 113 30.90 4.23 -0.91
N LYS A 114 30.54 5.28 -1.66
CA LYS A 114 31.48 5.94 -2.58
C LYS A 114 32.68 6.56 -1.86
N ALA A 115 32.47 7.11 -0.65
CA ALA A 115 33.56 7.67 0.14
C ALA A 115 34.51 6.58 0.70
N ALA A 116 33.97 5.41 1.08
CA ALA A 116 34.74 4.28 1.56
C ALA A 116 35.47 3.50 0.45
N ASN A 117 35.01 3.64 -0.80
CA ASN A 117 35.58 2.99 -1.98
C ASN A 117 36.01 4.04 -3.02
N PRO A 118 37.06 4.84 -2.72
CA PRO A 118 37.61 5.78 -3.69
C PRO A 118 38.32 5.05 -4.83
N ASP A 119 38.21 5.58 -6.05
CA ASP A 119 38.93 5.10 -7.25
C ASP A 119 40.46 5.19 -7.08
#